data_AF-A0A524GR66-F1
#
_entry.id   AF-A0A524GR66-F1
#
_cell.length_a   1.000
_cell.length_b   1.000
_cell.length_c   1.000
_cell.angle_alpha   90.00
_cell.angle_beta   90.00
_cell.angle_gamma   90.00
#
_symmetry.space_group_name_H-M   'P 1'
#
loop_
_entity.id
_entity.type
_entity.pdbx_description
1 polymer ?
#
loop_
_entity_poly.entity_id
_entity_poly.type
_entity_poly.pdbx_seq_one_letter_code
_entity_poly.pdbx_strand_id
1 'polypeptide(L)'
;IENVDELKLYQTHPNSISLFYSAGGQGAANITQQHLLESALRMKPDRVLLAELIRGDEAFYYLRNVNSGHPGSITSMHANSAKLAIEQLVLFLKESSSGSTMTREDIKQLIFMCVDIIVQIKNINRRRVVTEVYYDPAFKRKLLGY
;
A
#
# COMPACT_ATOMS: atom_id res chain seq x y z
N ILE A 1 -3.06 -6.70 7.71
CA ILE A 1 -2.35 -7.77 6.97
C ILE A 1 -0.86 -7.59 7.23
N GLU A 2 -0.22 -8.57 7.84
CA GLU A 2 1.18 -8.47 8.31
C GLU A 2 1.86 -9.86 8.34
N ASN A 3 3.20 -9.90 8.36
CA ASN A 3 3.96 -11.14 8.55
C ASN A 3 4.31 -11.40 10.03
N VAL A 4 4.37 -10.35 10.83
CA VAL A 4 4.66 -10.37 12.27
C VAL A 4 3.61 -9.48 12.94
N ASP A 5 3.12 -9.86 14.12
CA ASP A 5 2.12 -9.09 14.88
C ASP A 5 2.72 -7.78 15.42
N GLU A 6 2.58 -6.72 14.63
CA GLU A 6 3.05 -5.36 14.95
C GLU A 6 1.88 -4.38 15.05
N LEU A 7 0.86 -4.55 14.20
CA LEU A 7 -0.34 -3.73 14.16
C LEU A 7 -1.32 -4.16 15.26
N LYS A 8 -1.04 -3.72 16.50
CA LYS A 8 -1.87 -3.97 17.69
C LYS A 8 -3.19 -3.18 17.72
N LEU A 9 -3.91 -3.17 16.60
CA LEU A 9 -5.13 -2.40 16.40
C LEU A 9 -6.26 -2.85 17.31
N TYR A 10 -6.29 -4.13 17.70
CA TYR A 10 -7.26 -4.68 18.65
C TYR A 10 -7.28 -3.96 20.01
N GLN A 11 -6.22 -3.25 20.36
CA GLN A 11 -6.15 -2.44 21.59
C GLN A 11 -6.94 -1.14 21.50
N THR A 12 -7.10 -0.59 20.30
CA THR A 12 -7.74 0.71 20.05
C THR A 12 -9.05 0.59 19.28
N HIS A 13 -9.19 -0.45 18.47
CA HIS A 13 -10.33 -0.70 17.60
C HIS A 13 -10.85 -2.14 17.87
N PRO A 14 -11.98 -2.29 18.56
CA PRO A 14 -12.50 -3.61 18.95
C PRO A 14 -12.96 -4.46 17.75
N ASN A 15 -13.37 -3.82 16.65
CA ASN A 15 -13.73 -4.49 15.40
C ASN A 15 -12.53 -4.53 14.44
N SER A 16 -11.50 -5.31 14.79
CA SER A 16 -10.31 -5.48 13.97
C SER A 16 -9.98 -6.96 13.80
N ILE A 17 -9.58 -7.35 12.60
CA ILE A 17 -9.12 -8.71 12.30
C ILE A 17 -7.70 -8.63 11.75
N SER A 18 -6.77 -9.29 12.42
CA SER A 18 -5.39 -9.43 11.95
C SER A 18 -5.27 -10.67 11.06
N LEU A 19 -4.79 -10.47 9.83
CA LEU A 19 -4.50 -11.52 8.87
C LEU A 19 -3.00 -11.65 8.69
N PHE A 20 -2.50 -12.89 8.77
CA PHE A 20 -1.08 -13.19 8.76
C PHE A 20 -0.68 -14.01 7.54
N TYR A 21 0.43 -13.64 6.90
CA TYR A 21 1.09 -14.44 5.85
C TYR A 21 2.50 -14.82 6.30
N SER A 22 3.03 -15.94 5.79
CA SER A 22 4.41 -16.34 6.05
C SER A 22 5.32 -15.87 4.93
N ALA A 23 6.21 -14.93 5.21
CA ALA A 23 7.27 -14.57 4.28
C ALA A 23 8.29 -15.75 4.18
N GLY A 24 8.66 -16.14 2.96
CA GLY A 24 9.75 -17.10 2.73
C GLY A 24 9.38 -18.59 2.68
N GLY A 25 8.10 -18.95 2.53
CA GLY A 25 7.69 -20.35 2.30
C GLY A 25 7.93 -21.30 3.48
N GLN A 26 8.23 -20.77 4.67
CA GLN A 26 8.44 -21.53 5.90
C GLN A 26 7.12 -21.86 6.64
N GLY A 27 6.00 -21.29 6.20
CA GLY A 27 4.69 -21.54 6.75
C GLY A 27 4.06 -22.82 6.19
N ALA A 28 3.20 -23.46 6.99
CA ALA A 28 2.47 -24.67 6.59
C ALA A 28 1.50 -24.46 5.40
N ALA A 29 1.21 -23.22 5.02
CA ALA A 29 0.33 -22.86 3.92
C ALA A 29 0.99 -21.84 2.99
N ASN A 30 0.91 -22.06 1.68
CA ASN A 30 1.34 -21.13 0.62
C ASN A 30 0.34 -19.97 0.47
N ILE A 31 0.23 -19.13 1.50
CA ILE A 31 -0.63 -17.94 1.51
C ILE A 31 0.23 -16.70 1.26
N THR A 32 -0.05 -16.00 0.18
CA THR A 32 0.60 -14.72 -0.20
C THR A 32 -0.20 -13.54 0.33
N GLN A 33 0.37 -12.31 0.32
CA GLN A 33 -0.41 -11.14 0.75
C GLN A 33 -1.60 -10.90 -0.19
N GLN A 34 -1.47 -11.24 -1.47
CA GLN A 34 -2.56 -11.16 -2.45
C GLN A 34 -3.78 -11.97 -2.01
N HIS A 35 -3.60 -13.23 -1.60
CA HIS A 35 -4.70 -14.06 -1.11
C HIS A 35 -5.40 -13.44 0.11
N LEU A 36 -4.63 -12.81 1.00
CA LEU A 36 -5.19 -12.12 2.17
C LEU A 36 -5.94 -10.84 1.80
N LEU A 37 -5.45 -10.08 0.81
CA LEU A 37 -6.13 -8.90 0.28
C LEU A 37 -7.47 -9.27 -0.38
N GLU A 38 -7.49 -10.34 -1.17
CA GLU A 38 -8.73 -10.87 -1.77
C GLU A 38 -9.71 -11.40 -0.73
N SER A 39 -9.21 -12.08 0.30
CA SER A 39 -10.04 -12.53 1.42
C SER A 39 -10.62 -11.35 2.20
N ALA A 40 -9.80 -10.34 2.49
CA ALA A 40 -10.22 -9.14 3.21
C ALA A 40 -11.38 -8.43 2.50
N LEU A 41 -11.39 -8.35 1.17
CA LEU A 41 -12.50 -7.77 0.41
C LEU A 41 -13.86 -8.45 0.65
N ARG A 42 -13.87 -9.73 1.06
CA ARG A 42 -15.11 -10.48 1.38
C ARG A 42 -15.53 -10.33 2.83
N MET A 43 -14.70 -9.72 3.68
CA MET A 43 -14.97 -9.51 5.11
C MET A 43 -15.67 -8.17 5.39
N LYS A 44 -16.03 -7.40 4.34
CA LYS A 44 -16.58 -6.03 4.44
C LYS A 44 -15.73 -5.13 5.37
N PRO A 45 -14.45 -4.91 5.04
CA PRO A 45 -13.59 -4.07 5.85
C PRO A 45 -13.97 -2.60 5.64
N ASP A 46 -13.94 -1.79 6.69
CA ASP A 46 -14.05 -0.33 6.51
C ASP A 46 -12.73 0.25 5.98
N ARG A 47 -11.59 -0.35 6.39
CA ARG A 47 -10.24 0.04 5.99
C ARG A 47 -9.35 -1.19 5.89
N VAL A 48 -8.49 -1.21 4.87
CA VAL A 48 -7.49 -2.28 4.71
C VAL A 48 -6.13 -1.73 5.06
N LEU A 49 -5.51 -2.30 6.09
CA LEU A 49 -4.19 -1.91 6.56
C LEU A 49 -3.20 -3.02 6.20
N LEU A 50 -2.24 -2.68 5.35
CA LEU A 50 -1.15 -3.56 4.95
C LEU A 50 0.11 -3.07 5.65
N ALA A 51 0.77 -3.91 6.45
CA ALA A 51 1.93 -3.47 7.24
C ALA A 51 3.06 -2.98 6.34
N GLU A 52 3.38 -3.74 5.30
CA GLU A 52 4.44 -3.43 4.36
C GLU A 52 4.07 -3.93 2.96
N LEU A 53 4.30 -3.07 1.97
CA LEU A 53 4.18 -3.39 0.56
C LEU A 53 5.54 -3.86 0.05
N ILE A 54 5.65 -5.17 -0.16
CA ILE A 54 6.94 -5.86 -0.34
C ILE A 54 7.19 -6.24 -1.81
N ARG A 55 6.14 -6.43 -2.64
CA ARG A 55 6.26 -6.97 -4.01
C ARG A 55 5.32 -6.34 -5.03
N GLY A 56 5.63 -6.58 -6.31
CA GLY A 56 4.93 -6.07 -7.50
C GLY A 56 3.44 -6.43 -7.61
N ASP A 57 3.09 -7.72 -7.57
CA ASP A 57 1.70 -8.16 -7.74
C ASP A 57 0.78 -7.64 -6.62
N GLU A 58 1.27 -7.63 -5.38
CA GLU A 58 0.51 -7.19 -4.19
C GLU A 58 0.21 -5.69 -4.25
N ALA A 59 1.12 -4.89 -4.82
CA ALA A 59 0.95 -3.46 -5.01
C ALA A 59 -0.23 -3.13 -5.95
N PHE A 60 -0.37 -3.89 -7.04
CA PHE A 60 -1.47 -3.74 -7.98
C PHE A 60 -2.82 -4.05 -7.31
N TYR A 61 -2.90 -5.16 -6.59
CA TYR A 61 -4.12 -5.53 -5.85
C TYR A 61 -4.46 -4.52 -4.76
N TYR A 62 -3.46 -3.98 -4.06
CA TYR A 62 -3.67 -2.94 -3.07
C TYR A 62 -4.26 -1.66 -3.70
N LEU A 63 -3.69 -1.16 -4.80
CA LEU A 63 -4.22 0.02 -5.48
C LEU A 63 -5.64 -0.21 -6.03
N ARG A 64 -5.91 -1.41 -6.56
CA ARG A 64 -7.26 -1.79 -6.98
C ARG A 64 -8.26 -1.78 -5.82
N ASN A 65 -7.84 -2.24 -4.64
CA ASN A 65 -8.66 -2.25 -3.43
C ASN A 65 -9.01 -0.82 -2.96
N VAL A 66 -8.02 0.07 -2.96
CA VAL A 66 -8.24 1.50 -2.67
C VAL A 66 -9.24 2.11 -3.64
N ASN A 67 -9.10 1.81 -4.94
CA ASN A 67 -10.00 2.33 -5.97
C ASN A 67 -11.42 1.72 -5.91
N SER A 68 -11.60 0.50 -5.38
CA SER A 68 -12.90 -0.18 -5.33
C SER A 68 -13.77 0.22 -4.13
N GLY A 69 -13.44 1.29 -3.42
CA GLY A 69 -14.31 1.88 -2.40
C GLY A 69 -13.90 1.63 -0.95
N HIS A 70 -12.61 1.39 -0.67
CA HIS A 70 -12.08 1.30 0.70
C HIS A 70 -11.18 2.52 1.00
N PRO A 71 -11.78 3.68 1.35
CA PRO A 71 -11.00 4.88 1.65
C PRO A 71 -10.25 4.74 2.98
N GLY A 72 -9.04 5.30 3.04
CA GLY A 72 -8.24 5.35 4.28
C GLY A 72 -7.37 4.13 4.53
N SER A 73 -7.07 3.35 3.49
CA SER A 73 -6.05 2.30 3.54
C SER A 73 -4.67 2.92 3.77
N ILE A 74 -3.87 2.28 4.62
CA ILE A 74 -2.51 2.71 4.98
C ILE A 74 -1.57 1.55 4.71
N THR A 75 -0.43 1.87 4.11
CA THR A 75 0.66 0.93 3.88
C THR A 75 2.00 1.61 4.09
N SER A 76 3.05 0.82 4.31
CA SER A 76 4.44 1.29 4.35
C SER A 76 5.25 0.69 3.19
N MET A 77 6.28 1.40 2.76
CA MET A 77 7.22 0.92 1.75
C MET A 77 8.61 1.53 1.96
N HIS A 78 9.64 0.84 1.48
CA HIS A 78 11.02 1.30 1.59
C HIS A 78 11.39 2.27 0.47
N ALA A 79 11.43 3.56 0.77
CA ALA A 79 11.88 4.59 -0.16
C ALA A 79 12.79 5.64 0.50
N ASN A 80 13.65 6.26 -0.30
CA ASN A 80 14.60 7.28 0.15
C ASN A 80 14.03 8.71 0.13
N SER A 81 12.89 8.93 -0.54
CA SER A 81 12.12 10.18 -0.61
C SER A 81 10.69 9.90 -1.09
N ALA A 82 9.78 10.87 -0.91
CA ALA A 82 8.39 10.72 -1.37
C ALA A 82 8.33 10.53 -2.90
N LYS A 83 9.17 11.25 -3.66
CA LYS A 83 9.29 11.07 -5.12
C LYS A 83 9.78 9.68 -5.50
N LEU A 84 10.77 9.15 -4.78
CA LEU A 84 11.29 7.80 -5.04
C LEU A 84 10.29 6.70 -4.65
N ALA A 85 9.44 6.95 -3.65
CA ALA A 85 8.34 6.05 -3.31
C ALA A 85 7.38 5.88 -4.50
N ILE A 86 7.00 6.98 -5.16
CA ILE A 86 6.17 6.95 -6.36
C ILE A 86 6.86 6.16 -7.47
N GLU A 87 8.15 6.43 -7.73
CA GLU A 87 8.89 5.71 -8.78
C GLU A 87 9.04 4.21 -8.47
N GLN A 88 9.20 3.82 -7.21
CA GLN A 88 9.18 2.41 -6.82
C GLN A 88 7.81 1.77 -6.99
N LEU A 89 6.71 2.45 -6.64
CA LEU A 89 5.36 1.95 -6.91
C LEU A 89 5.14 1.72 -8.40
N VAL A 90 5.63 2.63 -9.25
CA VAL A 90 5.59 2.46 -10.71
C VAL A 90 6.34 1.21 -11.14
N LEU A 91 7.53 0.94 -10.56
CA LEU A 91 8.30 -0.25 -10.86
C LEU A 91 7.55 -1.53 -10.44
N PHE A 92 7.02 -1.56 -9.21
CA PHE A 92 6.22 -2.68 -8.71
C PHE A 92 5.00 -2.97 -9.58
N LEU A 93 4.29 -1.93 -10.02
CA LEU A 93 3.16 -2.09 -10.94
C LEU A 93 3.60 -2.63 -12.30
N LYS A 94 4.74 -2.18 -12.83
CA LYS A 94 5.28 -2.71 -14.08
C LYS A 94 5.73 -4.16 -13.98
N GLU A 95 6.26 -4.57 -12.82
CA GLU A 95 6.64 -5.96 -12.55
C GLU A 95 5.42 -6.87 -12.36
N SER A 96 4.27 -6.30 -11.97
CA SER A 96 3.04 -7.07 -11.85
C SER A 96 2.56 -7.58 -13.21
N SER A 97 2.05 -8.81 -13.21
CA SER A 97 1.49 -9.46 -14.40
C SER A 97 0.43 -8.59 -15.09
N SER A 98 -0.41 -7.91 -14.30
CA SER A 98 -1.52 -7.06 -14.78
C SER A 98 -1.09 -5.66 -15.22
N GLY A 99 -0.01 -5.11 -14.66
CA GLY A 99 0.48 -3.76 -14.98
C GLY A 99 1.57 -3.73 -16.05
N SER A 100 2.12 -4.88 -16.45
CA SER A 100 3.15 -5.00 -17.49
C SER A 100 2.74 -4.43 -18.86
N THR A 101 1.44 -4.41 -19.16
CA THR A 101 0.86 -3.90 -20.41
C THR A 101 0.52 -2.41 -20.38
N MET A 102 0.56 -1.77 -19.21
CA MET A 102 0.20 -0.37 -19.04
C MET A 102 1.40 0.55 -19.33
N THR A 103 1.12 1.74 -19.87
CA THR A 103 2.17 2.75 -20.03
C THR A 103 2.62 3.28 -18.67
N ARG A 104 3.84 3.83 -18.61
CA ARG A 104 4.36 4.41 -17.36
C ARG A 104 3.51 5.60 -16.92
N GLU A 105 3.00 6.36 -17.89
CA GLU A 105 2.12 7.50 -17.68
C GLU A 105 0.79 7.07 -17.04
N ASP A 106 0.13 6.03 -17.55
CA ASP A 106 -1.14 5.53 -17.01
C ASP A 106 -0.98 5.02 -15.57
N ILE A 107 0.12 4.30 -15.31
CA ILE A 107 0.46 3.82 -13.96
C ILE A 107 0.66 4.99 -13.00
N LYS A 108 1.37 6.03 -13.43
CA LYS A 108 1.57 7.23 -12.63
C LYS A 108 0.24 7.92 -12.33
N GLN A 109 -0.63 8.09 -13.33
CA GLN A 109 -1.96 8.67 -13.12
C GLN A 109 -2.77 7.85 -12.11
N LEU A 110 -2.78 6.52 -12.23
CA LEU A 110 -3.46 5.64 -11.28
C LEU A 110 -2.93 5.81 -9.85
N ILE A 111 -1.60 5.86 -9.67
CA ILE A 111 -0.99 6.10 -8.36
C ILE A 111 -1.43 7.46 -7.80
N PHE A 112 -1.34 8.54 -8.59
CA PHE A 112 -1.73 9.87 -8.13
C PHE A 112 -3.23 10.00 -7.82
N MET A 113 -4.07 9.19 -8.46
CA MET A 113 -5.50 9.11 -8.15
C MET A 113 -5.76 8.35 -6.85
N CYS A 114 -5.01 7.27 -6.58
CA CYS A 114 -5.24 6.39 -5.44
C CYS A 114 -4.50 6.82 -4.16
N VAL A 115 -3.33 7.45 -4.29
CA VAL A 115 -2.45 7.83 -3.17
C VAL A 115 -2.60 9.32 -2.89
N ASP A 116 -3.18 9.65 -1.74
CA ASP A 116 -3.39 11.04 -1.31
C ASP A 116 -2.17 11.65 -0.63
N ILE A 117 -1.55 10.90 0.29
CA ILE A 117 -0.51 11.41 1.18
C ILE A 117 0.65 10.41 1.22
N ILE A 118 1.88 10.91 1.09
CA ILE A 118 3.10 10.13 1.33
C ILE A 118 3.90 10.81 2.42
N VAL A 119 4.15 10.10 3.52
CA VAL A 119 4.95 10.59 4.64
C VAL A 119 6.30 9.87 4.64
N GLN A 120 7.37 10.61 4.39
CA GLN A 120 8.73 10.07 4.45
C GLN A 120 9.26 10.17 5.88
N ILE A 121 9.63 9.02 6.43
CA ILE A 121 10.29 8.91 7.73
C ILE A 121 11.75 8.54 7.49
N LYS A 122 12.68 9.25 8.14
CA LYS A 122 14.11 8.90 8.18
C LYS A 122 14.57 8.75 9.61
N ASN A 123 15.56 7.88 9.82
CA ASN A 123 16.24 7.76 11.09
C ASN A 123 17.49 8.65 11.07
N ILE A 124 17.46 9.74 11.82
CA ILE A 124 18.59 10.67 11.98
C ILE A 124 19.01 10.62 13.44
N ASN A 125 20.26 10.28 13.73
CA ASN A 125 20.82 10.23 15.08
C ASN A 125 19.97 9.36 16.05
N ARG A 126 19.55 8.17 15.62
CA ARG A 126 18.68 7.24 16.37
C ARG A 126 17.27 7.78 16.69
N ARG A 127 16.86 8.89 16.05
CA ARG A 127 15.50 9.43 16.15
C ARG A 127 14.81 9.30 14.81
N ARG A 128 13.58 8.77 14.82
CA ARG A 128 12.70 8.78 13.65
C ARG A 128 12.13 10.18 13.50
N VAL A 129 12.41 10.82 12.38
CA VAL A 129 11.92 12.15 12.04
C VAL A 129 11.21 12.11 10.71
N VAL A 130 10.11 12.86 10.61
CA VAL A 130 9.44 13.10 9.34
C VAL A 130 10.28 14.12 8.56
N THR A 131 10.79 13.73 7.40
CA THR A 131 11.64 14.61 6.59
C THR A 131 10.89 15.26 5.44
N GLU A 132 9.85 14.61 4.94
CA GLU A 132 9.09 15.07 3.78
C GLU A 132 7.65 14.57 3.90
N VAL A 133 6.69 15.41 3.54
CA VAL A 133 5.28 15.04 3.39
C VAL A 133 4.84 15.51 2.02
N TYR A 134 4.46 14.57 1.16
CA TYR A 134 3.84 14.87 -0.12
C TYR A 134 2.32 14.80 0.04
N TYR A 135 1.65 15.91 -0.26
CA TYR A 135 0.20 16.03 -0.29
C TYR A 135 -0.17 17.10 -1.33
N ASP A 136 -0.78 16.68 -2.44
CA ASP A 136 -1.18 17.59 -3.52
C ASP A 136 -2.63 17.31 -3.99
N PRO A 137 -3.62 17.83 -3.24
CA PRO A 137 -5.03 17.66 -3.61
C PRO A 137 -5.42 18.49 -4.86
N ALA A 138 -4.64 19.52 -5.21
CA ALA A 138 -4.92 20.34 -6.39
C ALA A 138 -4.58 19.57 -7.67
N PHE A 139 -3.44 18.90 -7.69
CA PHE A 139 -3.04 18.03 -8.80
C PHE A 139 -4.00 16.85 -8.96
N LYS A 140 -4.41 16.22 -7.86
CA LYS A 140 -5.42 15.13 -7.89
C LYS A 140 -6.76 15.60 -8.48
N ARG A 141 -7.27 16.77 -8.10
CA ARG A 141 -8.50 17.35 -8.68
C ARG A 141 -8.37 17.60 -10.18
N LYS A 142 -7.24 18.16 -10.61
CA LYS A 142 -6.95 18.40 -12.02
C LYS A 142 -6.92 17.10 -12.84
N LEU A 143 -6.35 16.02 -12.28
CA LEU A 143 -6.35 14.70 -12.92
C LEU A 143 -7.74 14.09 -13.03
N LEU A 144 -8.60 14.33 -12.04
CA LEU A 144 -9.99 13.87 -12.02
C LEU A 144 -10.93 14.75 -12.88
N GLY A 145 -10.44 15.82 -13.49
CA GLY A 145 -11.22 16.71 -14.35
C GLY A 145 -12.09 17.72 -13.60
N TYR A 146 -11.79 18.02 -12.33
CA TYR A 146 -12.43 19.08 -11.54
C TYR A 146 -11.66 20.40 -11.60
#